data_AF-A0A924W4Z1-F1
#
_entry.id   AF-A0A924W4Z1-F1
#
_cell.length_a   1.000
_cell.length_b   1.000
_cell.length_c   1.000
_cell.angle_alpha   90.00
_cell.angle_beta   90.00
_cell.angle_gamma   90.00
#
_symmetry.space_group_name_H-M   'P 1'
#
loop_
_entity.id
_entity.type
_entity.pdbx_description
1 polymer ?
#
loop_
_entity_poly.entity_id
_entity_poly.type
_entity_poly.pdbx_seq_one_letter_code
_entity_poly.pdbx_strand_id
1 'polypeptide(L)'
;MSAPVTSTDIRGIALDDLRACAVVADSAGFRRASRDSGSKQSVLSRRVRGLEGELGASLFERTRDGVRLTYAGLRFLREVRAIFSGLESAVRAVRAAGAAAEGCIRIGTVASLSGGFLCQLIGDWRALRPPIGARPPQ
;
A
#
# COMPACT_ATOMS: atom_id res chain seq x y z
N MET A 1 7.84 -14.64 22.00
CA MET A 1 8.99 -13.72 22.22
C MET A 1 9.20 -12.90 20.97
N SER A 2 8.46 -11.79 20.81
CA SER A 2 8.75 -10.80 19.76
C SER A 2 9.87 -9.90 20.29
N ALA A 3 11.01 -9.91 19.61
CA ALA A 3 12.05 -8.94 19.87
C ALA A 3 11.45 -7.52 19.73
N PRO A 4 11.78 -6.58 20.62
CA PRO A 4 11.39 -5.19 20.44
C PRO A 4 11.98 -4.72 19.11
N VAL A 5 11.16 -4.10 18.25
CA VAL A 5 11.63 -3.39 17.07
C VAL A 5 12.61 -2.33 17.57
N THR A 6 13.90 -2.63 17.49
CA THR A 6 14.98 -1.86 18.08
C THR A 6 15.00 -0.47 17.47
N SER A 7 14.74 0.52 18.33
CA SER A 7 15.22 1.91 18.36
C SER A 7 16.15 2.38 17.21
N THR A 8 15.71 2.28 15.96
CA THR A 8 16.12 3.24 14.95
C THR A 8 15.23 4.45 15.18
N ASP A 9 15.80 5.65 15.21
CA ASP A 9 15.09 6.88 15.53
C ASP A 9 14.09 7.23 14.41
N ILE A 10 12.97 6.51 14.35
CA ILE A 10 11.88 6.71 13.38
C ILE A 10 11.05 7.96 13.76
N ARG A 11 11.38 8.62 14.88
CA ARG A 11 10.55 9.68 15.47
C ARG A 11 10.36 10.90 14.56
N GLY A 12 11.23 11.10 13.56
CA GLY A 12 11.12 12.17 12.56
C GLY A 12 10.45 11.80 11.23
N ILE A 13 10.25 10.51 10.94
CA ILE A 13 9.80 10.05 9.60
C ILE A 13 8.32 9.65 9.65
N ALA A 14 7.45 10.48 9.06
CA ALA A 14 6.04 10.13 8.94
C ALA A 14 5.79 9.23 7.72
N LEU A 15 4.79 8.34 7.82
CA LEU A 15 4.29 7.52 6.68
C LEU A 15 3.94 8.40 5.46
N ASP A 16 3.50 9.60 5.76
CA ASP A 16 3.08 10.64 4.86
C ASP A 16 4.26 11.28 4.08
N ASP A 17 5.48 11.23 4.63
CA ASP A 17 6.71 11.60 3.96
C ASP A 17 7.18 10.49 3.01
N LEU A 18 7.07 9.24 3.46
CA LEU A 18 7.34 8.06 2.63
C LEU A 18 6.43 8.01 1.39
N ARG A 19 5.14 8.28 1.58
CA ARG A 19 4.17 8.41 0.50
C ARG A 19 4.52 9.56 -0.44
N ALA A 20 4.87 10.74 0.09
CA ALA A 20 5.26 11.87 -0.73
C ALA A 20 6.48 11.54 -1.61
N CYS A 21 7.49 10.87 -1.05
CA CYS A 21 8.66 10.41 -1.80
C CYS A 21 8.29 9.42 -2.92
N ALA A 22 7.44 8.43 -2.63
CA ALA A 22 7.00 7.45 -3.63
C ALA A 22 6.25 8.11 -4.79
N VAL A 23 5.30 8.99 -4.49
CA VAL A 23 4.53 9.72 -5.53
C VAL A 23 5.46 10.58 -6.40
N VAL A 24 6.41 11.30 -5.80
CA VAL A 24 7.34 12.14 -6.57
C VAL A 24 8.21 11.32 -7.51
N ALA A 25 8.64 10.13 -7.07
CA ALA A 25 9.42 9.21 -7.87
C ALA A 25 8.62 8.62 -9.04
N ASP A 26 7.39 8.17 -8.77
CA ASP A 26 6.52 7.57 -9.80
C ASP A 26 6.11 8.60 -10.87
N SER A 27 5.93 9.87 -10.47
CA SER A 27 5.61 10.95 -11.42
C SER A 27 6.84 11.60 -12.06
N ALA A 28 8.07 11.21 -11.69
CA ALA A 28 9.34 11.80 -12.16
C ALA A 28 9.40 13.34 -12.07
N GLY A 29 8.73 13.94 -11.08
CA GLY A 29 8.57 15.39 -11.03
C GLY A 29 7.57 15.87 -10.00
N PHE A 30 7.95 16.87 -9.20
CA PHE A 30 7.08 17.46 -8.16
C PHE A 30 5.78 18.07 -8.74
N ARG A 31 5.84 18.70 -9.92
CA ARG A 31 4.66 19.30 -10.56
C ARG A 31 3.69 18.26 -11.12
N ARG A 32 4.21 17.12 -11.60
CA ARG A 32 3.37 16.01 -12.06
C ARG A 32 2.79 15.27 -10.85
N ALA A 33 3.62 14.97 -9.85
CA ALA A 33 3.21 14.40 -8.56
C ALA A 33 2.08 15.18 -7.86
N SER A 34 2.12 16.51 -7.92
CA SER A 34 1.08 17.37 -7.37
C SER A 34 -0.27 17.19 -8.08
N ARG A 35 -0.25 16.99 -9.40
CA ARG A 35 -1.46 16.74 -10.19
C ARG A 35 -2.02 15.33 -9.95
N ASP A 36 -1.14 14.34 -9.83
CA ASP A 36 -1.54 12.94 -9.71
C ASP A 36 -2.05 12.60 -8.30
N SER A 37 -1.50 13.24 -7.25
CA SER A 37 -1.88 12.96 -5.86
C SER A 37 -2.84 13.97 -5.24
N GLY A 38 -3.22 15.04 -5.97
CA GLY A 38 -4.04 16.15 -5.45
C GLY A 38 -3.37 16.99 -4.35
N SER A 39 -2.14 16.65 -3.95
CA SER A 39 -1.36 17.38 -2.96
C SER A 39 -0.67 18.59 -3.57
N LYS A 40 -0.59 19.71 -2.85
CA LYS A 40 0.14 20.90 -3.32
C LYS A 40 1.63 20.60 -3.50
N GLN A 41 2.23 21.06 -4.60
CA GLN A 41 3.65 20.89 -4.88
C GLN A 41 4.57 21.35 -3.74
N SER A 42 4.23 22.45 -3.07
CA SER A 42 5.00 22.97 -1.93
C SER A 42 4.99 22.04 -0.72
N VAL A 43 3.90 21.29 -0.51
CA VAL A 43 3.79 20.28 0.55
C VAL A 43 4.66 19.08 0.23
N LEU A 44 4.56 18.54 -1.00
CA LEU A 44 5.39 17.41 -1.45
C LEU A 44 6.88 17.75 -1.36
N SER A 45 7.28 18.93 -1.82
CA SER A 45 8.68 19.35 -1.75
C SER A 45 9.17 19.55 -0.32
N ARG A 46 8.33 20.06 0.60
CA ARG A 46 8.70 20.23 2.00
C ARG A 46 8.91 18.88 2.68
N ARG A 47 8.00 17.93 2.47
CA ARG A 47 8.07 16.57 3.03
C ARG A 47 9.30 15.82 2.55
N VAL A 48 9.56 15.84 1.25
CA VAL A 48 10.76 15.19 0.69
C VAL A 48 12.03 15.81 1.24
N ARG A 49 12.13 17.14 1.36
CA ARG A 49 13.32 17.79 1.95
C ARG A 49 13.48 17.49 3.44
N GLY A 50 12.38 17.45 4.20
CA GLY A 50 12.42 17.06 5.60
C GLY A 50 12.96 15.64 5.75
N LEU A 51 12.42 14.72 4.94
CA LEU A 51 12.87 13.33 4.88
C LEU A 51 14.36 13.22 4.49
N GLU A 52 14.81 13.93 3.46
CA GLU A 52 16.23 13.97 3.08
C GLU A 52 17.12 14.49 4.22
N GLY A 53 16.63 15.45 5.01
CA GLY A 53 17.30 15.97 6.20
C GLY A 53 17.45 14.92 7.29
N GLU A 54 16.36 14.21 7.63
CA GLU A 54 16.37 13.12 8.61
C GLU A 54 17.26 11.95 8.17
N LEU A 55 17.29 11.65 6.86
CA LEU A 55 18.11 10.57 6.30
C LEU A 55 19.58 10.97 6.07
N GLY A 56 19.90 12.26 6.14
CA GLY A 56 21.24 12.78 5.83
C GLY A 56 21.69 12.53 4.37
N ALA A 57 20.76 12.26 3.46
CA ALA A 57 21.05 11.90 2.07
C ALA A 57 20.01 12.46 1.10
N SER A 58 20.47 13.00 -0.03
CA SER A 58 19.59 13.40 -1.13
C SER A 58 19.01 12.17 -1.81
N LEU A 59 17.68 12.08 -1.87
CA LEU A 59 16.94 11.03 -2.57
C LEU A 59 16.69 11.40 -4.03
N PHE A 60 16.63 12.71 -4.32
CA PHE A 60 16.41 13.23 -5.67
C PHE A 60 17.52 14.19 -6.11
N GLU A 61 17.81 14.18 -7.39
CA GLU A 61 18.67 15.16 -8.08
C GLU A 61 17.87 15.92 -9.14
N ARG A 62 18.23 17.18 -9.36
CA ARG A 62 17.58 18.03 -10.37
C ARG A 62 18.13 17.72 -11.75
N THR A 63 17.23 17.59 -12.73
CA THR A 63 17.58 17.36 -14.14
C THR A 63 16.84 18.37 -15.02
N ARG A 64 17.20 18.45 -16.31
CA ARG A 64 16.52 19.35 -17.28
C ARG A 64 15.03 19.02 -17.44
N ASP A 65 14.66 17.76 -17.27
CA ASP A 65 13.29 17.26 -17.43
C ASP A 65 12.51 17.15 -16.11
N GLY A 66 13.11 17.55 -14.98
CA GLY A 66 12.47 17.52 -13.67
C GLY A 66 13.40 17.01 -12.58
N VAL A 67 13.11 15.81 -12.08
CA VAL A 67 13.90 15.16 -11.02
C VAL A 67 14.16 13.70 -11.34
N ARG A 68 15.31 13.22 -10.90
CA ARG A 68 15.69 11.80 -10.99
C ARG A 68 16.06 11.30 -9.61
N LEU A 69 15.91 10.00 -9.37
CA LEU A 69 16.38 9.37 -8.15
C LEU A 69 17.90 9.29 -8.13
N THR A 70 18.49 9.58 -6.98
CA THR A 70 19.89 9.24 -6.70
C THR A 70 20.00 7.74 -6.42
N TYR A 71 21.24 7.24 -6.30
CA TYR A 71 21.46 5.85 -5.86
C TYR A 71 20.85 5.58 -4.47
N ALA A 72 20.97 6.54 -3.55
CA ALA A 72 20.34 6.46 -2.22
C ALA A 72 18.81 6.44 -2.35
N GLY A 73 18.24 7.31 -3.19
CA GLY A 73 16.81 7.37 -3.47
C GLY A 73 16.24 6.05 -4.02
N LEU A 74 16.96 5.42 -4.96
CA LEU A 74 16.58 4.11 -5.53
C LEU A 74 16.54 3.02 -4.45
N ARG A 75 17.58 2.95 -3.62
CA ARG A 75 17.67 1.96 -2.53
C ARG A 75 16.57 2.18 -1.50
N PHE A 76 16.40 3.43 -1.08
CA PHE A 76 15.38 3.81 -0.11
C PHE A 76 13.96 3.49 -0.59
N LEU A 77 13.60 3.85 -1.83
CA LEU A 77 12.26 3.58 -2.36
C LEU A 77 11.93 2.11 -2.49
N ARG A 78 12.92 1.26 -2.76
CA ARG A 78 12.71 -0.18 -2.78
C ARG A 78 12.24 -0.68 -1.41
N GLU A 79 12.89 -0.25 -0.34
CA GLU A 79 12.52 -0.62 1.03
C GLU A 79 11.16 0.00 1.42
N VAL A 80 10.91 1.26 1.07
CA VAL A 80 9.62 1.93 1.31
C VAL A 80 8.45 1.19 0.65
N ARG A 81 8.62 0.74 -0.61
CA ARG A 81 7.59 -0.04 -1.31
C ARG A 81 7.33 -1.38 -0.62
N ALA A 82 8.36 -2.04 -0.11
CA ALA A 82 8.22 -3.28 0.65
C ALA A 82 7.45 -3.05 1.97
N ILE A 83 7.71 -1.94 2.67
CA ILE A 83 6.98 -1.55 3.88
C ILE A 83 5.48 -1.37 3.58
N PHE A 84 5.14 -0.62 2.52
CA PHE A 84 3.75 -0.42 2.13
C PHE A 84 3.07 -1.75 1.76
N SER A 85 3.75 -2.63 1.03
CA SER A 85 3.24 -3.96 0.70
C SER A 85 2.99 -4.83 1.94
N GLY A 86 3.89 -4.78 2.93
CA GLY A 86 3.73 -5.44 4.22
C GLY A 86 2.53 -4.90 4.99
N LEU A 87 2.36 -3.57 5.04
CA LEU A 87 1.22 -2.93 5.69
C LEU A 87 -0.11 -3.31 5.03
N GLU A 88 -0.17 -3.28 3.70
CA GLU A 88 -1.36 -3.74 2.97
C GLU A 88 -1.69 -5.20 3.28
N SER A 89 -0.67 -6.06 3.36
CA SER A 89 -0.84 -7.48 3.68
C SER A 89 -1.37 -7.68 5.09
N ALA A 90 -0.86 -6.93 6.07
CA ALA A 90 -1.37 -6.94 7.44
C ALA A 90 -2.84 -6.49 7.50
N VAL A 91 -3.20 -5.41 6.80
CA VAL A 91 -4.59 -4.94 6.70
C VAL A 91 -5.49 -6.00 6.05
N ARG A 92 -5.03 -6.65 4.98
CA ARG A 92 -5.77 -7.75 4.33
C ARG A 92 -5.98 -8.93 5.27
N ALA A 93 -4.95 -9.32 6.03
CA ALA A 93 -5.04 -10.43 6.98
C ALA A 93 -6.09 -10.17 8.07
N VAL A 94 -6.11 -8.96 8.65
CA VAL A 94 -7.10 -8.58 9.67
C VAL A 94 -8.52 -8.55 9.08
N ARG A 95 -8.68 -7.99 7.87
CA ARG A 95 -9.99 -7.99 7.17
C ARG A 95 -10.47 -9.40 6.85
N ALA A 96 -9.56 -10.30 6.47
CA ALA A 96 -9.89 -11.69 6.20
C ALA A 96 -10.30 -12.44 7.47
N ALA A 97 -9.61 -12.20 8.59
CA ALA A 97 -9.97 -12.76 9.90
C ALA A 97 -11.37 -12.31 10.34
N GLY A 98 -11.71 -11.03 10.16
CA GLY A 98 -13.06 -10.52 10.42
C GLY A 98 -14.12 -11.15 9.51
N ALA A 99 -13.87 -11.24 8.20
CA ALA A 99 -14.80 -11.84 7.25
C ALA A 99 -15.03 -13.35 7.51
N ALA A 100 -13.99 -14.08 7.94
CA ALA A 100 -14.11 -15.49 8.31
C ALA A 100 -15.01 -15.70 9.54
N ALA A 101 -14.98 -14.77 10.51
CA ALA A 101 -15.87 -14.80 11.67
C ALA A 101 -17.35 -14.55 11.28
N GLU A 102 -17.59 -13.82 10.18
CA GLU A 102 -18.92 -13.54 9.63
C GLU A 102 -19.38 -14.57 8.58
N GLY A 103 -18.59 -15.64 8.31
CA GLY A 103 -18.90 -16.64 7.28
C GLY A 103 -18.82 -16.11 5.84
N CYS A 104 -18.13 -15.00 5.61
CA CYS A 104 -18.04 -14.33 4.32
C CYS A 104 -16.75 -14.68 3.59
N ILE A 105 -16.86 -15.27 2.40
CA ILE A 105 -15.72 -15.57 1.50
C ILE A 105 -15.67 -14.49 0.41
N ARG A 106 -14.56 -13.74 0.36
CA ARG A 106 -14.32 -12.75 -0.71
C ARG A 106 -13.32 -13.31 -1.72
N ILE A 107 -13.79 -13.51 -2.96
CA ILE A 107 -12.99 -14.07 -4.06
C ILE A 107 -12.48 -12.92 -4.93
N GLY A 108 -11.16 -12.76 -5.01
CA GLY A 108 -10.52 -11.87 -5.98
C GLY A 108 -10.36 -12.60 -7.31
N THR A 109 -10.90 -12.04 -8.39
CA THR A 109 -10.89 -12.64 -9.72
C THR A 109 -10.40 -11.64 -10.75
N VAL A 110 -9.64 -12.09 -11.75
CA VAL A 110 -9.30 -11.29 -12.93
C VAL A 110 -10.51 -11.22 -13.86
N ALA A 111 -10.68 -10.11 -14.61
CA ALA A 111 -11.88 -9.85 -15.41
C ALA A 111 -12.25 -11.01 -16.37
N SER A 112 -11.25 -11.74 -16.85
CA SER A 112 -11.39 -12.92 -17.72
C SER A 112 -12.01 -14.15 -17.04
N LEU A 113 -11.98 -14.23 -15.70
CA LEU A 113 -12.50 -15.35 -14.91
C LEU A 113 -13.79 -15.01 -14.13
N SER A 114 -14.13 -13.72 -14.02
CA SER A 114 -15.30 -13.24 -13.25
C SER A 114 -16.67 -13.49 -13.89
N GLY A 115 -16.70 -14.03 -15.11
CA GLY A 115 -17.94 -14.36 -15.81
C GLY A 115 -18.55 -15.70 -15.36
N GLY A 116 -18.80 -16.59 -16.31
CA GLY A 116 -19.58 -17.82 -16.09
C GLY A 116 -18.94 -18.83 -15.14
N PHE A 117 -17.61 -18.98 -15.16
CA PHE A 117 -16.90 -19.99 -14.35
C PHE A 117 -17.10 -19.77 -12.85
N LEU A 118 -17.01 -18.52 -12.37
CA LEU A 118 -17.14 -18.21 -10.95
C LEU A 118 -18.58 -18.44 -10.46
N CYS A 119 -19.57 -18.03 -11.27
CA CYS A 119 -20.99 -18.24 -10.95
C CYS A 119 -21.34 -19.73 -10.88
N GLN A 120 -20.83 -20.54 -11.84
CA GLN A 120 -21.04 -21.97 -11.86
C GLN A 120 -20.37 -22.65 -10.66
N LEU A 121 -19.12 -22.31 -10.35
CA LEU A 121 -18.40 -22.84 -9.19
C LEU A 121 -19.09 -22.52 -7.86
N ILE A 122 -19.65 -21.30 -7.70
CA ILE A 122 -20.42 -20.93 -6.51
C ILE A 122 -21.74 -21.71 -6.45
N GLY A 123 -22.41 -21.93 -7.58
CA GLY A 123 -23.61 -22.75 -7.68
C GLY A 123 -23.36 -24.19 -7.24
N ASP A 124 -22.31 -24.82 -7.78
CA ASP A 124 -21.91 -26.19 -7.47
C ASP A 124 -21.47 -26.31 -6.00
N TRP A 125 -20.72 -25.33 -5.48
CA TRP A 125 -20.30 -25.31 -4.08
C TRP A 125 -21.49 -25.19 -3.11
N ARG A 126 -22.52 -24.40 -3.45
CA ARG A 126 -23.77 -24.30 -2.68
C ARG A 126 -24.61 -25.58 -2.75
N ALA A 127 -24.60 -26.28 -3.88
CA ALA A 127 -25.30 -27.55 -4.03
C ALA A 127 -24.63 -28.69 -3.22
N LEU A 128 -23.31 -28.61 -3.03
CA LEU A 128 -22.51 -29.62 -2.33
C LEU A 128 -22.43 -29.42 -0.80
N ARG A 129 -22.92 -28.31 -0.25
CA ARG A 129 -22.98 -28.07 1.21
C ARG A 129 -24.36 -27.57 1.65
N PRO A 130 -25.12 -28.30 2.47
CA PRO A 130 -26.32 -27.75 3.12
C PRO A 130 -25.93 -26.56 4.03
N PRO A 131 -26.83 -25.57 4.22
CA PRO A 131 -26.48 -24.27 4.77
C PRO A 131 -25.93 -24.37 6.19
N ILE A 132 -24.77 -23.76 6.40
CA ILE A 132 -24.17 -23.56 7.72
C ILE A 132 -24.95 -22.42 8.39
N GLY A 133 -25.79 -22.76 9.36
CA GLY A 133 -26.39 -21.79 10.29
C GLY A 133 -27.66 -21.08 9.81
N ALA A 134 -28.78 -21.80 9.70
CA ALA A 134 -30.09 -21.18 9.91
C ALA A 134 -30.28 -20.95 11.41
N ARG A 135 -30.01 -19.73 11.90
CA ARG A 135 -30.49 -19.31 13.23
C ARG A 135 -31.98 -18.94 13.07
N PRO A 136 -32.92 -19.60 13.75
CA PRO A 136 -34.32 -19.21 13.68
C PRO A 136 -34.53 -17.80 14.29
N PRO A 137 -35.38 -16.96 13.70
CA PRO A 137 -35.82 -15.71 14.34
C PRO A 137 -36.69 -16.03 15.55
N GLN A 138 -36.47 -15.27 16.63
CA GLN A 138 -37.31 -15.26 17.84
C GLN A 138 -38.49 -14.33 17.60
#